data_AF-A0AAD9PPY4-F1
#
_entry.id   AF-A0AAD9PPY4-F1
#
_cell.length_a   1.000
_cell.length_b   1.000
_cell.length_c   1.000
_cell.angle_alpha   90.00
_cell.angle_beta   90.00
_cell.angle_gamma   90.00
#
_symmetry.space_group_name_H-M   'P 1'
#
loop_
_entity.id
_entity.type
_entity.pdbx_description
1 polymer ?
#
loop_
_entity_poly.entity_id
_entity_poly.type
_entity_poly.pdbx_seq_one_letter_code
_entity_poly.pdbx_strand_id
1 'polypeptide(L)'
;MISKITGYAMSPEEIPWLHDVFMTVQDDFDERKTSYILQFLWRDLTSSFDVIGPYLHVQVLTLYDFQVRVFVCDGASANLALIKLLCGHKRKQLPLCDGEDPFAVTASFQNPYEDQPRDKRVFVVVCPSHQ
;
A
#
# COMPACT_ATOMS: atom_id res chain seq x y z
N MET A 1 5.03 -27.23 1.80
CA MET A 1 3.73 -26.51 1.81
C MET A 1 3.41 -26.14 0.38
N ILE A 2 2.24 -26.53 -0.16
CA ILE A 2 1.82 -26.15 -1.52
C ILE A 2 1.09 -24.81 -1.38
N SER A 3 1.70 -23.73 -1.87
CA SER A 3 1.07 -22.40 -1.91
C SER A 3 -0.03 -22.40 -2.97
N LYS A 4 -1.28 -22.18 -2.57
CA LYS A 4 -2.42 -22.12 -3.49
C LYS A 4 -2.62 -20.67 -3.94
N ILE A 5 -2.26 -20.36 -5.18
CA ILE A 5 -2.51 -19.04 -5.77
C ILE A 5 -3.99 -19.01 -6.20
N THR A 6 -4.76 -18.07 -5.66
CA THR A 6 -6.15 -17.83 -6.06
C THR A 6 -6.21 -16.44 -6.69
N GLY A 7 -6.56 -16.38 -7.97
CA GLY A 7 -6.78 -15.11 -8.67
C GLY A 7 -8.22 -14.64 -8.49
N TYR A 8 -8.39 -13.38 -8.09
CA TYR A 8 -9.68 -12.71 -8.11
C TYR A 8 -9.68 -11.74 -9.29
N ALA A 9 -10.64 -11.90 -10.20
CA ALA A 9 -10.90 -10.95 -11.27
C ALA A 9 -12.07 -10.07 -10.85
N MET A 10 -12.03 -8.79 -11.21
CA MET A 10 -13.20 -7.91 -11.09
C MET A 10 -14.34 -8.46 -11.92
N SER A 11 -15.56 -8.29 -11.42
CA SER A 11 -16.76 -8.54 -12.20
C SER A 11 -16.84 -7.56 -13.38
N PRO A 12 -17.50 -7.92 -14.50
CA PRO A 12 -17.67 -7.01 -15.64
C PRO A 12 -18.29 -5.66 -15.26
N GLU A 13 -19.09 -5.59 -14.20
CA GLU A 13 -19.71 -4.36 -13.71
C GLU A 13 -18.73 -3.45 -12.92
N GLU A 14 -17.64 -4.00 -12.39
CA GLU A 14 -16.60 -3.27 -11.63
C GLU A 14 -15.45 -2.78 -12.52
N ILE A 15 -15.25 -3.40 -13.69
CA ILE A 15 -14.24 -2.97 -14.68
C ILE A 15 -14.33 -1.47 -15.04
N PRO A 16 -15.53 -0.85 -15.22
CA PRO A 16 -15.69 0.59 -15.44
C PRO A 16 -14.98 1.49 -14.43
N TRP A 17 -14.82 1.04 -13.18
CA TRP A 17 -14.18 1.83 -12.11
C TRP A 17 -12.67 1.96 -12.32
N LEU A 18 -12.06 1.03 -13.06
CA LEU A 18 -10.68 1.15 -13.51
C LEU A 18 -10.51 2.10 -14.70
N HIS A 19 -11.56 2.32 -15.51
CA HIS A 19 -11.46 3.16 -16.71
C HIS A 19 -11.23 4.64 -16.38
N ASP A 20 -11.58 5.11 -15.17
CA ASP A 20 -11.20 6.46 -14.71
C ASP A 20 -9.69 6.58 -14.38
N VAL A 21 -9.01 5.46 -14.17
CA VAL A 21 -7.57 5.37 -13.85
C VAL A 21 -6.73 4.97 -15.08
N PHE A 22 -7.37 4.38 -16.09
CA PHE A 22 -6.70 3.84 -17.28
C PHE A 22 -6.97 4.64 -18.55
N MET A 23 -5.90 5.00 -19.25
CA MET A 23 -5.97 5.11 -20.70
C MET A 23 -6.29 3.73 -21.28
N THR A 24 -7.30 3.65 -22.14
CA THR A 24 -7.53 2.48 -22.99
C THR A 24 -6.33 2.34 -23.94
N VAL A 25 -5.73 1.15 -24.00
CA VAL A 25 -4.72 0.85 -25.01
C VAL A 25 -5.45 0.78 -26.36
N GLN A 26 -5.46 1.89 -27.09
CA GLN A 26 -5.93 1.91 -28.48
C GLN A 26 -4.86 1.29 -29.38
N ASP A 27 -5.27 0.79 -30.55
CA ASP A 27 -4.43 0.05 -31.51
C ASP A 27 -3.17 0.81 -32.02
N ASP A 28 -3.04 2.11 -31.70
CA ASP A 28 -1.90 2.98 -32.05
C ASP A 28 -0.86 3.14 -30.91
N PHE A 29 -0.79 2.20 -29.97
CA PHE A 29 0.26 2.20 -28.94
C PHE A 29 1.51 1.46 -29.41
N ASP A 30 2.53 2.22 -29.81
CA ASP A 30 3.91 1.70 -29.84
C ASP A 30 4.27 1.21 -28.44
N GLU A 31 4.60 -0.08 -28.30
CA GLU A 31 5.02 -0.70 -27.05
C GLU A 31 6.18 0.09 -26.43
N ARG A 32 5.90 0.89 -25.39
CA ARG A 32 6.93 1.67 -24.70
C ARG A 32 7.53 0.84 -23.58
N LYS A 33 8.85 0.66 -23.63
CA LYS A 33 9.61 0.08 -22.53
C LYS A 33 9.37 0.88 -21.25
N THR A 34 8.93 0.22 -20.18
CA THR A 34 8.89 0.80 -18.84
C THR A 34 10.19 0.51 -18.08
N SER A 35 10.60 1.46 -17.24
CA SER A 35 11.76 1.29 -16.35
C SER A 35 11.39 0.64 -15.03
N TYR A 36 10.11 0.71 -14.61
CA TYR A 36 9.66 0.25 -13.30
C TYR A 36 8.23 -0.31 -13.39
N ILE A 37 7.93 -1.30 -12.53
CA ILE A 37 6.59 -1.84 -12.29
C ILE A 37 6.29 -1.61 -10.81
N LEU A 38 5.16 -0.98 -10.52
CA LEU A 38 4.68 -0.83 -9.15
C LEU A 38 3.86 -2.07 -8.78
N GLN A 39 4.19 -2.68 -7.64
CA GLN A 39 3.50 -3.87 -7.13
C GLN A 39 3.27 -3.70 -5.64
N PHE A 40 2.06 -4.04 -5.21
CA PHE A 40 1.67 -4.07 -3.80
C PHE A 40 1.46 -5.51 -3.36
N LEU A 41 1.98 -5.80 -2.17
CA LEU A 41 1.72 -7.03 -1.44
C LEU A 41 0.99 -6.64 -0.16
N TRP A 42 -0.23 -7.15 -0.01
CA TRP A 42 -0.91 -7.16 1.26
C TRP A 42 -0.71 -8.53 1.90
N ARG A 43 -0.29 -8.54 3.16
CA ARG A 43 -0.05 -9.75 3.94
C ARG A 43 -0.94 -9.73 5.17
N ASP A 44 -1.69 -10.80 5.37
CA ASP A 44 -2.40 -11.00 6.62
C ASP A 44 -1.40 -11.22 7.77
N LEU A 45 -1.61 -10.54 8.89
CA LEU A 45 -0.79 -10.69 10.08
C LEU A 45 -1.25 -11.87 10.94
N THR A 46 -2.43 -12.42 10.68
CA THR A 46 -3.06 -13.50 11.48
C THR A 46 -3.08 -14.85 10.78
N SER A 47 -2.84 -14.89 9.47
CA SER A 47 -2.81 -16.12 8.69
C SER A 47 -1.71 -16.08 7.62
N SER A 48 -1.64 -17.11 6.80
CA SER A 48 -0.74 -17.19 5.64
C SER A 48 -1.39 -16.71 4.34
N PHE A 49 -2.48 -15.94 4.44
CA PHE A 49 -3.15 -15.36 3.28
C PHE A 49 -2.46 -14.07 2.82
N ASP A 50 -2.05 -14.04 1.56
CA ASP A 50 -1.40 -12.90 0.92
C ASP A 50 -2.19 -12.51 -0.34
N VAL A 51 -2.30 -11.19 -0.60
CA VAL A 51 -2.89 -10.63 -1.81
C VAL A 51 -1.84 -9.80 -2.54
N ILE A 52 -1.65 -10.07 -3.83
CA ILE A 52 -0.72 -9.35 -4.68
C ILE A 52 -1.51 -8.62 -5.75
N GLY A 53 -1.24 -7.33 -5.93
CA GLY A 53 -1.92 -6.52 -6.93
C GLY A 53 -1.12 -5.29 -7.35
N PRO A 54 -1.43 -4.71 -8.51
CA PRO A 54 -0.73 -3.54 -9.03
C PRO A 54 -1.08 -2.21 -8.31
N TYR A 55 -2.17 -2.16 -7.53
CA TYR A 55 -2.63 -0.91 -6.89
C TYR A 55 -2.63 -0.96 -5.36
N LEU A 56 -2.43 0.22 -4.77
CA LEU A 56 -2.59 0.46 -3.34
C LEU A 56 -4.09 0.48 -3.01
N HIS A 57 -4.59 -0.64 -2.49
CA HIS A 57 -6.01 -0.89 -2.30
C HIS A 57 -6.49 -0.64 -0.85
N VAL A 58 -6.03 0.41 -0.15
CA VAL A 58 -6.44 0.62 1.25
C VAL A 58 -7.96 0.74 1.38
N GLN A 59 -8.61 1.45 0.45
CA GLN A 59 -10.07 1.56 0.41
C GLN A 59 -10.74 0.20 0.17
N VAL A 60 -10.32 -0.54 -0.87
CA VAL A 60 -10.91 -1.84 -1.21
C VAL A 60 -10.73 -2.84 -0.08
N LEU A 61 -9.53 -2.90 0.52
CA LEU A 61 -9.29 -3.75 1.69
C LEU A 61 -10.23 -3.39 2.84
N THR A 62 -10.41 -2.09 3.10
CA THR A 62 -11.34 -1.62 4.15
C THR A 62 -12.80 -1.97 3.81
N LEU A 63 -13.21 -1.89 2.54
CA LEU A 63 -14.56 -2.30 2.08
C LEU A 63 -14.84 -3.79 2.32
N TYR A 64 -13.82 -4.64 2.24
CA TYR A 64 -13.90 -6.07 2.54
C TYR A 64 -13.57 -6.40 4.00
N ASP A 65 -13.69 -5.42 4.91
CA ASP A 65 -13.41 -5.54 6.36
C ASP A 65 -11.96 -5.92 6.72
N PHE A 66 -11.02 -5.87 5.78
CA PHE A 66 -9.60 -6.03 6.10
C PHE A 66 -9.04 -4.77 6.76
N GLN A 67 -8.39 -4.96 7.91
CA GLN A 67 -7.77 -3.86 8.65
C GLN A 67 -6.31 -3.69 8.24
N VAL A 68 -6.03 -2.62 7.49
CA VAL A 68 -4.65 -2.22 7.20
C VAL A 68 -4.04 -1.60 8.45
N ARG A 69 -3.04 -2.28 9.04
CA ARG A 69 -2.36 -1.86 10.27
C ARG A 69 -0.95 -1.34 10.07
N VAL A 70 -0.25 -1.87 9.07
CA VAL A 70 1.14 -1.53 8.78
C VAL A 70 1.29 -1.32 7.28
N PHE A 71 1.97 -0.24 6.92
CA PHE A 71 2.37 0.07 5.56
C PHE A 71 3.89 0.02 5.46
N VAL A 72 4.39 -0.91 4.63
CA VAL A 72 5.83 -1.14 4.44
C VAL A 72 6.24 -0.73 3.03
N CYS A 73 7.31 0.05 2.92
CA CYS A 73 7.92 0.43 1.64
C CYS A 73 9.44 0.56 1.78
N ASP A 74 10.17 0.56 0.66
CA ASP A 74 11.61 0.78 0.69
C ASP A 74 11.96 2.23 1.10
N GLY A 75 13.25 2.49 1.33
CA GLY A 75 13.77 3.82 1.66
C GLY A 75 13.97 4.74 0.45
N ALA A 76 13.52 4.37 -0.75
CA ALA A 76 13.74 5.17 -1.96
C ALA A 76 13.02 6.52 -1.86
N SER A 77 13.54 7.53 -2.56
CA SER A 77 13.11 8.92 -2.44
C SER A 77 11.60 9.13 -2.68
N ALA A 78 11.02 8.41 -3.65
CA ALA A 78 9.59 8.48 -3.96
C ALA A 78 8.73 7.90 -2.81
N ASN A 79 9.13 6.75 -2.26
CA ASN A 79 8.45 6.13 -1.13
C ASN A 79 8.58 6.99 0.13
N LEU A 80 9.78 7.50 0.43
CA LEU A 80 9.98 8.41 1.55
C LEU A 80 9.15 9.69 1.42
N ALA A 81 8.98 10.23 0.20
CA ALA A 81 8.12 11.38 -0.06
C ALA A 81 6.64 11.05 0.22
N LEU A 82 6.17 9.86 -0.18
CA LEU A 82 4.83 9.36 0.11
C LEU A 82 4.60 9.20 1.61
N ILE A 83 5.53 8.56 2.34
CA ILE A 83 5.44 8.38 3.81
C ILE A 83 5.31 9.74 4.49
N LYS A 84 6.16 10.71 4.12
CA LYS A 84 6.12 12.07 4.67
C LYS A 84 4.79 12.76 4.38
N LEU A 85 4.20 12.53 3.20
CA LEU A 85 2.90 13.07 2.85
C LEU A 85 1.79 12.47 3.72
N LEU A 86 1.73 11.14 3.83
CA LEU A 86 0.71 10.42 4.60
C LEU A 86 0.75 10.79 6.08
N CYS A 87 1.95 10.89 6.66
CA CYS A 87 2.12 11.21 8.08
C CYS A 87 2.06 12.72 8.40
N GLY A 88 1.73 13.59 7.44
CA GLY A 88 1.63 15.04 7.68
C GLY A 88 2.97 15.78 7.81
N HIS A 89 4.09 15.14 7.46
CA HIS A 89 5.45 15.69 7.49
C HIS A 89 5.94 16.14 6.12
N LYS A 90 5.07 16.72 5.29
CA LYS A 90 5.42 17.21 3.94
C LYS A 90 6.63 18.16 4.02
N ARG A 91 7.71 17.81 3.29
CA ARG A 91 8.99 18.55 3.27
C ARG A 91 9.70 18.68 4.64
N LYS A 92 9.36 17.82 5.61
CA LYS A 92 10.01 17.76 6.92
C LYS A 92 10.71 16.41 7.08
N GLN A 93 11.59 16.32 8.08
CA GLN A 93 12.13 15.05 8.53
C GLN A 93 11.02 14.26 9.24
N LEU A 94 11.01 12.94 9.07
CA LEU A 94 10.16 12.08 9.91
C LEU A 94 10.71 12.11 11.35
N PRO A 95 9.85 11.98 12.37
CA PRO A 95 10.30 11.93 13.75
C PRO A 95 11.30 10.79 13.91
N LEU A 96 12.49 11.11 14.42
CA LEU A 96 13.47 10.11 14.82
C LEU A 96 12.92 9.38 16.05
N CYS A 97 13.19 8.08 16.13
CA CYS A 97 12.88 7.34 17.34
C CYS A 97 13.98 7.64 18.37
N ASP A 98 13.67 8.48 19.35
CA ASP A 98 14.59 8.81 20.47
C ASP A 98 14.44 7.83 21.65
N GLY A 99 13.71 6.73 21.48
CA GLY A 99 13.45 5.72 22.50
C GLY A 99 14.49 4.59 22.54
N GLU A 100 14.51 3.82 23.63
CA GLU A 100 15.42 2.67 23.77
C GLU A 100 15.11 1.51 22.79
N ASP A 101 13.90 1.48 22.24
CA ASP A 101 13.50 0.48 21.24
C ASP A 101 13.85 0.95 19.82
N PRO A 102 14.87 0.36 19.17
CA PRO A 102 15.24 0.71 17.80
C PRO A 102 14.17 0.31 16.77
N PHE A 103 13.17 -0.50 17.15
CA PHE A 103 12.06 -0.92 16.31
C PHE A 103 10.78 -0.12 16.52
N ALA A 104 10.77 0.83 17.47
CA ALA A 104 9.58 1.62 17.74
C ALA A 104 9.21 2.48 16.52
N VAL A 105 8.00 2.26 16.01
CA VAL A 105 7.49 2.93 14.82
C VAL A 105 6.82 4.24 15.24
N THR A 106 7.46 5.36 14.92
CA THR A 106 6.97 6.71 15.29
C THR A 106 6.06 7.32 14.23
N ALA A 107 6.18 6.89 12.98
CA ALA A 107 5.41 7.41 11.85
C ALA A 107 4.09 6.63 11.70
N SER A 108 2.96 7.35 11.69
CA SER A 108 1.66 6.76 11.40
C SER A 108 0.72 7.77 10.74
N PHE A 109 -0.30 7.26 10.07
CA PHE A 109 -1.42 8.04 9.55
C PHE A 109 -2.76 7.39 9.93
N GLN A 110 -3.85 8.13 9.80
CA GLN A 110 -5.20 7.60 10.01
C GLN A 110 -5.73 7.06 8.69
N ASN A 111 -6.21 5.82 8.66
CA ASN A 111 -6.90 5.27 7.50
C ASN A 111 -8.17 6.11 7.24
N PRO A 112 -8.24 6.84 6.11
CA PRO A 112 -9.38 7.72 5.84
C PRO A 112 -10.65 6.98 5.44
N TYR A 113 -10.57 5.67 5.19
CA TYR A 113 -11.69 4.83 4.76
C TYR A 113 -12.29 4.00 5.89
N GLU A 114 -11.63 3.95 7.05
CA GLU A 114 -12.17 3.29 8.22
C GLU A 114 -13.15 4.24 8.89
N ASP A 115 -14.43 3.90 8.95
CA ASP A 115 -15.47 4.72 9.58
C ASP A 115 -15.86 4.20 10.97
N GLN A 116 -15.54 2.95 11.30
CA GLN A 116 -15.89 2.35 12.59
C GLN A 116 -15.14 3.02 13.75
N PRO A 117 -15.68 3.00 14.99
CA PRO A 117 -15.06 3.60 16.18
C PRO A 117 -13.84 2.79 16.71
N ARG A 118 -13.15 2.07 15.82
CA ARG A 118 -11.96 1.28 16.12
C ARG A 118 -10.71 2.12 15.89
N ASP A 119 -9.57 1.64 16.38
CA ASP A 119 -8.29 2.24 16.03
C ASP A 119 -8.13 2.24 14.51
N LYS A 120 -7.91 3.42 13.91
CA LYS A 120 -7.73 3.63 12.46
C LYS A 120 -6.26 3.87 12.09
N ARG A 121 -5.37 3.77 13.07
CA ARG A 121 -3.95 4.05 12.90
C ARG A 121 -3.30 3.00 12.00
N VAL A 122 -2.59 3.50 11.00
CA VAL A 122 -1.70 2.73 10.13
C VAL A 122 -0.27 3.15 10.42
N PHE A 123 0.53 2.23 10.94
CA PHE A 123 1.96 2.45 11.18
C PHE A 123 2.72 2.38 9.87
N VAL A 124 3.72 3.23 9.71
CA VAL A 124 4.54 3.26 8.50
C VAL A 124 5.96 2.83 8.82
N VAL A 125 6.41 1.79 8.14
CA VAL A 125 7.70 1.16 8.37
C VAL A 125 8.52 1.22 7.09
N VAL A 126 9.72 1.80 7.19
CA VAL A 126 10.72 1.68 6.13
C VAL A 126 11.33 0.29 6.23
N CYS A 127 11.38 -0.43 5.10
CA CYS A 127 11.90 -1.78 5.04
C CYS A 127 13.32 -1.87 5.66
N PRO A 128 13.54 -2.65 6.72
CA PRO A 128 14.81 -2.70 7.45
C PRO A 128 15.98 -3.21 6.59
N SER A 129 15.71 -4.06 5.60
CA SER A 129 16.74 -4.62 4.72
C SER A 129 17.30 -3.62 3.70
N HIS A 130 16.73 -2.42 3.64
CA HIS A 130 17.12 -1.34 2.72
C HIS A 130 17.56 -0.08 3.47
N GLN A 131 17.91 -0.19 4.75
CA GLN A 131 18.60 0.84 5.52
C GLN A 131 20.11 0.78 5.32
#